data_AF-A0A965M008-F1
#
_entry.id   AF-A0A965M008-F1
#
_cell.length_a   1.000
_cell.length_b   1.000
_cell.length_c   1.000
_cell.angle_alpha   90.00
_cell.angle_beta   90.00
_cell.angle_gamma   90.00
#
_symmetry.space_group_name_H-M   'P 1'
#
loop_
_entity.id
_entity.type
_entity.pdbx_description
1 polymer ?
#
loop_
_entity_poly.entity_id
_entity_poly.type
_entity_poly.pdbx_seq_one_letter_code
_entity_poly.pdbx_strand_id
1 'polypeptide(L)'
;MVREFSGHLQKLQARQGRKRLQPEQLDKCSWRLPCRAGQALELSYEVYANDPSVRMAQLNHERCFFNATSVCLRVHGQDRAALILEVPPPAEHPRIRKEELAELDATAVAEPLTFTRLWRVARNRNILLLALSYLSFNYVFYLITFWSFLYLVRDRGFSGLESGFMAMLPWLGAAVGAAIGGFMTDRLAQRMGPTKGYRLLPLLTLPIAVVMLLATPAVEGAYVAVAALVVAFFAMEINEGPFWAATMSVARADTGAATGVLNTGGNIGGIICQPIAAALAATGAWTQVWLSGAVFALLAVVLWLFVNAEPAEQ
;
A
#
# COMPACT_ATOMS: atom_id res chain seq x y z
N MET A 1 22.26 15.35 -7.59
CA MET A 1 22.64 13.91 -7.59
C MET A 1 21.98 13.26 -8.79
N VAL A 2 22.59 13.37 -9.97
CA VAL A 2 22.07 12.79 -11.21
C VAL A 2 22.32 11.29 -11.15
N ARG A 3 21.26 10.49 -11.13
CA ARG A 3 21.32 9.04 -10.84
C ARG A 3 21.63 8.24 -12.09
N GLU A 4 22.43 7.20 -11.93
CA GLU A 4 23.07 6.42 -13.00
C GLU A 4 22.34 5.08 -13.17
N PHE A 5 21.33 5.05 -14.04
CA PHE A 5 20.53 3.83 -14.30
C PHE A 5 21.12 2.96 -15.42
N SER A 6 22.03 3.52 -16.22
CA SER A 6 22.70 2.83 -17.33
C SER A 6 23.64 1.71 -16.89
N GLY A 7 24.07 1.68 -15.63
CA GLY A 7 24.98 0.65 -15.11
C GLY A 7 24.42 -0.78 -15.16
N HIS A 8 23.09 -0.93 -15.33
CA HIS A 8 22.44 -2.23 -15.46
C HIS A 8 22.24 -2.67 -16.92
N LEU A 9 22.54 -1.80 -17.90
CA LEU A 9 22.44 -2.12 -19.32
C LEU A 9 23.72 -2.82 -19.78
N GLN A 10 23.55 -4.03 -20.32
CA GLN A 10 24.62 -4.87 -20.81
C GLN A 10 24.42 -5.24 -22.27
N LYS A 11 25.52 -5.56 -22.94
CA LYS A 11 25.54 -6.07 -24.32
C LYS A 11 24.74 -5.21 -25.31
N LEU A 12 24.89 -3.88 -25.26
CA LEU A 12 24.25 -2.97 -26.21
C LEU A 12 24.71 -3.28 -27.65
N GLN A 13 23.75 -3.62 -28.50
CA GLN A 13 23.92 -3.84 -29.92
C GLN A 13 23.02 -2.89 -30.69
N ALA A 14 23.54 -2.38 -31.80
CA ALA A 14 22.79 -1.47 -32.67
C ALA A 14 22.86 -1.95 -34.12
N ARG A 15 21.78 -1.78 -34.86
CA ARG A 15 21.70 -2.19 -36.27
C ARG A 15 20.77 -1.26 -37.05
N GLN A 16 21.08 -1.05 -38.34
CA GLN A 16 20.16 -0.47 -39.32
C GLN A 16 20.01 -1.44 -40.49
N GLY A 17 18.82 -2.01 -40.65
CA GLY A 17 18.54 -3.01 -41.69
C GLY A 17 19.37 -4.28 -41.50
N ARG A 18 20.40 -4.51 -42.34
CA ARG A 18 21.37 -5.63 -42.20
C ARG A 18 22.73 -5.22 -41.63
N LYS A 19 22.99 -3.91 -41.49
CA LYS A 19 24.30 -3.38 -41.10
C LYS A 19 24.36 -3.18 -39.59
N ARG A 20 25.31 -3.87 -38.92
CA ARG A 20 25.62 -3.62 -37.51
C ARG A 20 26.30 -2.27 -37.36
N LEU A 21 25.85 -1.47 -36.39
CA LEU A 21 26.47 -0.21 -36.00
C LEU A 21 27.22 -0.41 -34.69
N GLN A 22 28.36 0.26 -34.58
CA GLN A 22 29.14 0.25 -33.34
C GLN A 22 28.77 1.50 -32.53
N PRO A 23 28.17 1.33 -31.33
CA PRO A 23 27.91 2.46 -30.43
C PRO A 23 29.23 3.03 -29.91
N GLU A 24 29.46 4.32 -30.09
CA GLU A 24 30.54 5.07 -29.46
C GLU A 24 30.02 5.58 -28.11
N GLN A 25 30.56 5.07 -27.00
CA GLN A 25 30.17 5.55 -25.68
C GLN A 25 30.78 6.94 -25.43
N LEU A 26 29.94 7.94 -25.22
CA LEU A 26 30.40 9.31 -24.95
C LEU A 26 30.61 9.54 -23.45
N ASP A 27 29.74 8.97 -22.62
CA ASP A 27 29.81 9.03 -21.17
C ASP A 27 29.18 7.77 -20.54
N LYS A 28 28.96 7.80 -19.23
CA LYS A 28 28.40 6.71 -18.45
C LYS A 28 26.99 6.24 -18.88
N CYS A 29 26.20 7.10 -19.51
CA CYS A 29 24.82 6.83 -19.87
C CYS A 29 24.41 7.28 -21.28
N SER A 30 25.35 7.78 -22.08
CA SER A 30 25.09 8.22 -23.45
C SER A 30 26.02 7.57 -24.47
N TRP A 31 25.42 7.26 -25.63
CA TRP A 31 26.10 6.67 -26.77
C TRP A 31 25.77 7.45 -28.04
N ARG A 32 26.76 7.59 -28.90
CA ARG A 32 26.63 8.11 -30.26
C ARG A 32 26.66 6.96 -31.25
N LEU A 33 25.76 6.99 -32.23
CA LEU A 33 25.64 5.98 -33.26
C LEU A 33 25.69 6.64 -34.64
N PRO A 34 26.52 6.13 -35.57
CA PRO A 34 26.56 6.64 -36.94
C PRO A 34 25.35 6.13 -37.74
N CYS A 35 24.20 6.76 -37.54
CA CYS A 35 22.94 6.41 -38.19
C CYS A 35 22.78 7.09 -39.55
N ARG A 36 22.21 6.37 -40.52
CA ARG A 36 21.71 6.93 -41.78
C ARG A 36 20.27 7.42 -41.62
N ALA A 37 20.00 8.64 -42.09
CA ALA A 37 18.65 9.21 -42.08
C ALA A 37 17.68 8.34 -42.89
N GLY A 38 16.43 8.24 -42.43
CA GLY A 38 15.37 7.47 -43.08
C GLY A 38 15.42 5.95 -42.86
N GLN A 39 16.38 5.43 -42.10
CA GLN A 39 16.43 4.01 -41.73
C GLN A 39 16.17 3.83 -40.22
N ALA A 40 15.30 2.89 -39.87
CA ALA A 40 15.02 2.55 -38.48
C ALA A 40 16.29 2.04 -37.79
N LEU A 41 16.58 2.60 -36.61
CA LEU A 41 17.62 2.13 -35.71
C LEU A 41 17.01 1.09 -34.77
N GLU A 42 17.54 -0.11 -34.79
CA GLU A 42 17.18 -1.17 -33.87
C GLU A 42 18.27 -1.31 -32.80
N LEU A 43 17.86 -1.28 -31.53
CA LEU A 43 18.73 -1.48 -30.38
C LEU A 43 18.31 -2.76 -29.65
N SER A 44 19.28 -3.61 -29.32
CA SER A 44 19.09 -4.79 -28.50
C SER A 44 20.08 -4.77 -27.35
N TYR A 45 19.62 -4.99 -26.14
CA TYR A 45 20.42 -4.94 -24.92
C TYR A 45 19.78 -5.80 -23.83
N GLU A 46 20.60 -6.18 -22.84
CA GLU A 46 20.16 -6.88 -21.64
C GLU A 46 20.09 -5.89 -20.48
N VAL A 47 19.11 -6.06 -19.58
CA VAL A 47 18.97 -5.23 -18.38
C VAL A 47 19.04 -6.14 -17.16
N TYR A 48 19.92 -5.81 -16.22
CA TYR A 48 19.96 -6.49 -14.93
C TYR A 48 18.68 -6.20 -14.13
N ALA A 49 17.92 -7.27 -13.84
CA ALA A 49 16.59 -7.20 -13.24
C ALA A 49 16.51 -7.92 -11.88
N ASN A 50 17.48 -7.69 -10.99
CA ASN A 50 17.44 -8.18 -9.61
C ASN A 50 17.85 -7.08 -8.63
N ASP A 51 17.25 -5.89 -8.82
CA ASP A 51 17.40 -4.75 -7.93
C ASP A 51 16.10 -4.60 -7.12
N PRO A 52 16.14 -4.75 -5.77
CA PRO A 52 14.95 -4.70 -4.93
C PRO A 52 14.36 -3.28 -4.76
N SER A 53 14.97 -2.26 -5.36
CA SER A 53 14.44 -0.90 -5.32
C SER A 53 13.29 -0.70 -6.30
N VAL A 54 12.28 0.07 -5.89
CA VAL A 54 11.13 0.48 -6.72
C VAL A 54 11.50 1.40 -7.90
N ARG A 55 12.79 1.64 -8.13
CA ARG A 55 13.31 2.60 -9.11
C ARG A 55 13.91 1.92 -10.34
N MET A 56 14.16 0.61 -10.29
CA MET A 56 14.88 -0.16 -11.29
C MET A 56 14.03 -1.32 -11.82
N ALA A 57 14.66 -2.44 -12.17
CA ALA A 57 14.01 -3.65 -12.62
C ALA A 57 14.23 -4.77 -11.58
N GLN A 58 13.16 -5.50 -11.27
CA GLN A 58 13.18 -6.69 -10.43
C GLN A 58 12.33 -7.77 -11.08
N LEU A 59 12.91 -8.94 -11.26
CA LEU A 59 12.23 -10.13 -11.72
C LEU A 59 12.73 -11.32 -10.89
N ASN A 60 11.85 -11.91 -10.11
CA ASN A 60 12.05 -13.19 -9.44
C ASN A 60 10.75 -14.01 -9.47
N HIS A 61 10.74 -15.15 -8.79
CA HIS A 61 9.59 -16.06 -8.74
C HIS A 61 8.37 -15.49 -7.98
N GLU A 62 8.52 -14.40 -7.23
CA GLU A 62 7.46 -13.78 -6.43
C GLU A 62 6.99 -12.43 -6.98
N ARG A 63 7.87 -11.70 -7.69
CA ARG A 63 7.68 -10.31 -8.08
C ARG A 63 8.31 -10.00 -9.42
N CYS A 64 7.56 -9.28 -10.24
CA CYS A 64 7.99 -8.74 -11.52
C CYS A 64 7.64 -7.24 -11.56
N PHE A 65 8.65 -6.38 -11.63
CA PHE A 65 8.52 -4.94 -11.68
C PHE A 65 9.59 -4.36 -12.61
N PHE A 66 9.18 -3.56 -13.58
CA PHE A 66 10.09 -2.87 -14.49
C PHE A 66 9.78 -1.39 -14.52
N ASN A 67 10.72 -0.56 -14.07
CA ASN A 67 10.60 0.88 -14.24
C ASN A 67 11.11 1.29 -15.64
N ALA A 68 10.27 1.99 -16.41
CA ALA A 68 10.62 2.47 -17.75
C ALA A 68 11.94 3.24 -17.79
N THR A 69 12.28 4.00 -16.73
CA THR A 69 13.56 4.74 -16.66
C THR A 69 14.80 3.85 -16.59
N SER A 70 14.63 2.57 -16.28
CA SER A 70 15.70 1.57 -16.20
C SER A 70 15.76 0.62 -17.40
N VAL A 71 14.69 0.56 -18.21
CA VAL A 71 14.58 -0.36 -19.35
C VAL A 71 14.48 0.32 -20.71
N CYS A 72 14.11 1.61 -20.77
CA CYS A 72 13.95 2.34 -22.02
C CYS A 72 15.08 3.36 -22.23
N LEU A 73 15.80 3.24 -23.35
CA LEU A 73 16.75 4.26 -23.79
C LEU A 73 16.04 5.47 -24.41
N ARG A 74 16.54 6.67 -24.10
CA ARG A 74 16.06 7.93 -24.67
C ARG A 74 16.83 8.29 -25.95
N VAL A 75 16.10 8.63 -27.01
CA VAL A 75 16.68 9.23 -28.22
C VAL A 75 16.71 10.76 -28.06
N HIS A 76 17.90 11.34 -28.07
CA HIS A 76 18.07 12.79 -27.98
C HIS A 76 17.42 13.50 -29.17
N GLY A 77 16.58 14.50 -28.89
CA GLY A 77 15.84 15.27 -29.91
C GLY A 77 14.52 14.64 -30.36
N GLN A 78 14.13 13.49 -29.79
CA GLN A 78 12.82 12.86 -30.02
C GLN A 78 12.07 12.60 -28.70
N ASP A 79 12.34 13.41 -27.68
CA ASP A 79 11.79 13.29 -26.32
C ASP A 79 10.27 13.47 -26.24
N ARG A 80 9.65 14.04 -27.28
CA ARG A 80 8.19 14.21 -27.39
C ARG A 80 7.50 13.18 -28.29
N ALA A 81 8.26 12.29 -28.93
CA ALA A 81 7.67 11.26 -29.77
C ALA A 81 6.91 10.25 -28.89
N ALA A 82 5.79 9.75 -29.41
CA ALA A 82 5.04 8.70 -28.73
C ALA A 82 5.89 7.42 -28.67
N LEU A 83 6.01 6.84 -27.47
CA LEU A 83 6.65 5.55 -27.25
C LEU A 83 5.55 4.47 -27.28
N ILE A 84 5.75 3.46 -28.12
CA ILE A 84 4.89 2.27 -28.15
C ILE A 84 5.69 1.15 -27.47
N LEU A 85 5.09 0.54 -26.45
CA LEU A 85 5.63 -0.62 -25.76
C LEU A 85 4.79 -1.83 -26.16
N GLU A 86 5.42 -2.78 -26.85
CA GLU A 86 4.82 -4.07 -27.16
C GLU A 86 5.41 -5.13 -26.22
N VAL A 87 4.53 -5.83 -25.51
CA VAL A 87 4.89 -6.97 -24.67
C VAL A 87 4.22 -8.19 -25.29
N PRO A 88 4.94 -8.99 -26.09
CA PRO A 88 4.34 -10.13 -26.76
C PRO A 88 3.91 -11.19 -25.74
N PRO A 89 2.78 -11.89 -25.97
CA PRO A 89 2.37 -13.01 -25.14
C PRO A 89 3.48 -14.07 -25.07
N PRO A 90 3.63 -14.78 -23.93
CA PRO A 90 4.62 -15.84 -23.81
C PRO A 90 4.57 -16.89 -24.94
N ALA A 91 3.36 -17.21 -25.43
CA ALA A 91 3.14 -18.16 -26.51
C ALA A 91 3.75 -17.74 -27.86
N GLU A 92 3.95 -16.43 -28.07
CA GLU A 92 4.52 -15.87 -29.29
C GLU A 92 6.03 -15.64 -29.19
N HIS A 93 6.62 -15.83 -28.00
CA HIS A 93 8.03 -15.55 -27.78
C HIS A 93 8.92 -16.74 -28.21
N PRO A 94 9.87 -16.54 -29.15
CA PRO A 94 10.61 -17.63 -29.80
C PRO A 94 11.56 -18.42 -28.88
N ARG A 95 11.80 -17.93 -27.65
CA ARG A 95 12.65 -18.60 -26.65
C ARG A 95 11.89 -19.37 -25.58
N ILE A 96 10.56 -19.25 -25.54
CA ILE A 96 9.74 -19.94 -24.53
C ILE A 96 9.44 -21.35 -25.01
N ARG A 97 9.71 -22.33 -24.13
CA ARG A 97 9.47 -23.74 -24.41
C ARG A 97 8.03 -24.12 -24.12
N LYS A 98 7.58 -25.25 -24.68
CA LYS A 98 6.21 -25.73 -24.47
C LYS A 98 5.95 -26.11 -23.01
N GLU A 99 6.98 -26.59 -22.31
CA GLU A 99 6.91 -26.93 -20.89
C GLU A 99 6.74 -25.67 -20.02
N GLU A 100 7.52 -24.61 -20.29
CA GLU A 100 7.39 -23.30 -19.62
C GLU A 100 6.01 -22.67 -19.88
N LEU A 101 5.47 -22.85 -21.08
CA LEU A 101 4.12 -22.39 -21.43
C LEU A 101 3.04 -23.18 -20.69
N ALA A 102 3.29 -24.46 -20.38
CA ALA A 102 2.36 -25.31 -19.63
C ALA A 102 2.36 -25.01 -18.12
N GLU A 103 3.41 -24.38 -17.60
CA GLU A 103 3.47 -23.88 -16.21
C GLU A 103 2.67 -22.58 -16.02
N LEU A 104 2.37 -21.86 -17.10
CA LEU A 104 1.54 -20.65 -17.02
C LEU A 104 0.10 -21.08 -16.74
N ASP A 105 -0.34 -20.90 -15.49
CA ASP A 105 -1.76 -20.91 -15.17
C ASP A 105 -2.48 -19.95 -16.12
N ALA A 106 -3.63 -20.35 -16.65
CA ALA A 106 -4.48 -19.49 -17.45
C ALA A 106 -4.93 -18.30 -16.60
N THR A 107 -4.09 -17.27 -16.55
CA THR A 107 -4.39 -16.05 -15.83
C THR A 107 -5.45 -15.35 -16.65
N ALA A 108 -6.70 -15.48 -16.23
CA ALA A 108 -7.82 -14.83 -16.90
C ALA A 108 -7.45 -13.36 -17.12
N VAL A 109 -7.44 -12.92 -18.38
CA VAL A 109 -7.28 -11.51 -18.72
C VAL A 109 -8.31 -10.77 -17.87
N ALA A 110 -7.85 -9.85 -17.02
CA ALA A 110 -8.74 -9.12 -16.13
C ALA A 110 -9.77 -8.39 -16.99
N GLU A 111 -10.99 -8.93 -17.04
CA GLU A 111 -12.08 -8.35 -17.81
C GLU A 111 -12.26 -6.90 -17.37
N PRO A 112 -12.45 -5.95 -18.32
CA PRO A 112 -12.60 -4.55 -17.99
C PRO A 112 -13.72 -4.34 -16.96
N LEU A 113 -13.44 -3.47 -15.99
CA LEU A 113 -14.33 -3.27 -14.85
C LEU A 113 -15.62 -2.58 -15.32
N THR A 114 -16.74 -3.31 -15.32
CA THR A 114 -18.05 -2.76 -15.67
C THR A 114 -18.75 -2.18 -14.45
N PHE A 115 -19.69 -1.25 -14.67
CA PHE A 115 -20.48 -0.66 -13.59
C PHE A 115 -21.28 -1.71 -12.80
N THR A 116 -21.78 -2.74 -13.49
CA THR A 116 -22.48 -3.88 -12.86
C THR A 116 -21.56 -4.69 -11.95
N ARG A 117 -20.31 -4.93 -12.36
CA ARG A 117 -19.31 -5.63 -11.53
C ARG A 117 -18.92 -4.77 -10.32
N LEU A 118 -18.70 -3.47 -10.51
CA LEU A 118 -18.43 -2.55 -9.40
C LEU A 118 -19.56 -2.58 -8.35
N TRP A 119 -20.81 -2.52 -8.79
CA TRP A 119 -21.96 -2.62 -7.89
C TRP A 119 -22.06 -3.96 -7.16
N ARG A 120 -21.67 -5.06 -7.83
CA ARG A 120 -21.61 -6.38 -7.20
C ARG A 120 -20.56 -6.42 -6.10
N VAL A 121 -19.36 -5.86 -6.34
CA VAL A 121 -18.28 -5.77 -5.36
C VAL A 121 -18.70 -4.88 -4.18
N ALA A 122 -19.30 -3.72 -4.46
CA ALA A 122 -19.79 -2.80 -3.45
C ALA A 122 -20.94 -3.37 -2.59
N ARG A 123 -21.65 -4.39 -3.08
CA ARG A 123 -22.69 -5.12 -2.33
C ARG A 123 -22.21 -6.43 -1.71
N ASN A 124 -20.94 -6.80 -1.93
CA ASN A 124 -20.40 -8.01 -1.32
C ASN A 124 -20.36 -7.83 0.20
N ARG A 125 -20.99 -8.76 0.92
CA ARG A 125 -21.11 -8.71 2.38
C ARG A 125 -19.76 -8.57 3.08
N ASN A 126 -18.74 -9.33 2.69
CA ASN A 126 -17.44 -9.31 3.36
C ASN A 126 -16.67 -8.01 3.04
N ILE A 127 -16.78 -7.50 1.81
CA ILE A 127 -16.21 -6.19 1.44
C ILE A 127 -16.89 -5.06 2.23
N LEU A 128 -18.22 -5.11 2.40
CA LEU A 128 -18.95 -4.13 3.21
C LEU A 128 -18.57 -4.21 4.69
N LEU A 129 -18.45 -5.42 5.25
CA LEU A 129 -17.99 -5.60 6.64
C LEU A 129 -16.57 -5.04 6.83
N LEU A 130 -15.66 -5.33 5.91
CA LEU A 130 -14.30 -4.80 5.91
C LEU A 130 -14.30 -3.27 5.76
N ALA A 131 -15.09 -2.70 4.86
CA ALA A 131 -15.20 -1.26 4.65
C ALA A 131 -15.79 -0.53 5.87
N LEU A 132 -16.83 -1.07 6.51
CA LEU A 132 -17.40 -0.50 7.74
C LEU A 132 -16.44 -0.62 8.93
N SER A 133 -15.70 -1.73 9.01
CA SER A 133 -14.67 -1.90 10.03
C SER A 133 -13.50 -0.95 9.79
N TYR A 134 -13.10 -0.74 8.54
CA TYR A 134 -12.02 0.16 8.17
C TYR A 134 -12.41 1.64 8.30
N LEU A 135 -13.69 1.97 8.11
CA LEU A 135 -14.26 3.27 8.49
C LEU A 135 -14.06 3.50 9.99
N SER A 136 -14.43 2.54 10.82
CA SER A 136 -14.32 2.65 12.27
C SER A 136 -12.86 2.70 12.74
N PHE A 137 -11.99 1.93 12.08
CA PHE A 137 -10.55 2.01 12.24
C PHE A 137 -10.00 3.41 11.91
N ASN A 138 -10.39 3.96 10.75
CA ASN A 138 -9.91 5.25 10.28
C ASN A 138 -10.45 6.43 11.09
N TYR A 139 -11.66 6.31 11.66
CA TYR A 139 -12.14 7.28 12.65
C TYR A 139 -11.09 7.48 13.75
N VAL A 140 -10.58 6.39 14.30
CA VAL A 140 -9.57 6.41 15.37
C VAL A 140 -8.21 6.89 14.86
N PHE A 141 -7.79 6.43 13.66
CA PHE A 141 -6.57 6.91 13.01
C PHE A 141 -6.54 8.44 12.90
N TYR A 142 -7.62 9.03 12.38
CA TYR A 142 -7.74 10.47 12.21
C TYR A 142 -7.91 11.21 13.54
N LEU A 143 -8.57 10.58 14.52
CA LEU A 143 -8.67 11.11 15.87
C LEU A 143 -7.28 11.29 16.49
N ILE A 144 -6.47 10.22 16.53
CA ILE A 144 -5.12 10.26 17.10
C ILE A 144 -4.24 11.23 16.29
N THR A 145 -4.34 11.21 14.97
CA THR A 145 -3.50 12.03 14.09
C THR A 145 -3.73 13.53 14.30
N PHE A 146 -4.99 13.97 14.33
CA PHE A 146 -5.30 15.40 14.31
C PHE A 146 -5.59 16.00 15.69
N TRP A 147 -6.02 15.20 16.65
CA TRP A 147 -6.48 15.70 17.95
C TRP A 147 -5.49 15.51 19.09
N SER A 148 -4.46 14.66 18.91
CA SER A 148 -3.43 14.44 19.96
C SER A 148 -2.70 15.73 20.31
N PHE A 149 -2.23 16.51 19.33
CA PHE A 149 -1.53 17.76 19.60
C PHE A 149 -2.39 18.73 20.42
N LEU A 150 -3.64 18.96 19.98
CA LEU A 150 -4.52 19.92 20.63
C LEU A 150 -4.89 19.46 22.05
N TYR A 151 -5.12 18.16 22.25
CA TYR A 151 -5.35 17.56 23.55
C TYR A 151 -4.16 17.79 24.50
N LEU A 152 -2.93 17.54 24.02
CA LEU A 152 -1.72 17.72 24.83
C LEU A 152 -1.53 19.17 25.29
N VAL A 153 -1.84 20.14 24.42
CA VAL A 153 -1.79 21.57 24.76
C VAL A 153 -2.93 21.96 25.71
N ARG A 154 -4.17 21.60 25.37
CA ARG A 154 -5.38 22.15 26.01
C ARG A 154 -5.77 21.45 27.30
N ASP A 155 -5.56 20.14 27.38
CA ASP A 155 -5.96 19.32 28.52
C ASP A 155 -4.75 18.94 29.40
N ARG A 156 -3.62 18.60 28.76
CA ARG A 156 -2.43 18.12 29.48
C ARG A 156 -1.43 19.21 29.84
N GLY A 157 -1.68 20.46 29.41
CA GLY A 157 -0.91 21.63 29.81
C GLY A 157 0.51 21.68 29.23
N PHE A 158 0.81 20.88 28.21
CA PHE A 158 2.11 20.96 27.53
C PHE A 158 2.24 22.28 26.77
N SER A 159 3.46 22.77 26.66
CA SER A 159 3.77 23.90 25.76
C SER A 159 3.50 23.50 24.30
N GLY A 160 3.31 24.48 23.41
CA GLY A 160 3.09 24.20 21.99
C GLY A 160 4.26 23.44 21.34
N LEU A 161 5.51 23.79 21.69
CA LEU A 161 6.69 23.11 21.16
C LEU A 161 6.81 21.68 21.67
N GLU A 162 6.62 21.48 22.98
CA GLU A 162 6.67 20.16 23.60
C GLU A 162 5.56 19.25 23.09
N SER A 163 4.33 19.76 22.99
CA SER A 163 3.21 19.03 22.40
C SER A 163 3.49 18.61 20.96
N GLY A 164 4.21 19.44 20.19
CA GLY A 164 4.64 19.10 18.84
C GLY A 164 5.51 17.85 18.82
N PHE A 165 6.55 17.81 19.65
CA PHE A 165 7.42 16.63 19.78
C PHE A 165 6.67 15.42 20.32
N MET A 166 5.84 15.60 21.35
CA MET A 166 5.09 14.50 21.97
C MET A 166 4.05 13.90 21.01
N ALA A 167 3.39 14.72 20.18
CA ALA A 167 2.44 14.26 19.17
C ALA A 167 3.10 13.48 18.02
N MET A 168 4.43 13.56 17.84
CA MET A 168 5.16 12.73 16.88
C MET A 168 5.42 11.32 17.42
N LEU A 169 5.44 11.11 18.75
CA LEU A 169 5.74 9.79 19.32
C LEU A 169 4.73 8.71 18.90
N PRO A 170 3.41 8.97 18.86
CA PRO A 170 2.45 8.00 18.35
C PRO A 170 2.76 7.54 16.92
N TRP A 171 3.29 8.41 16.06
CA TRP A 171 3.70 8.04 14.70
C TRP A 171 4.89 7.07 14.66
N LEU A 172 5.79 7.13 15.64
CA LEU A 172 6.86 6.14 15.77
C LEU A 172 6.27 4.78 16.16
N GLY A 173 5.32 4.76 17.11
CA GLY A 173 4.58 3.56 17.47
C GLY A 173 3.84 2.97 16.26
N ALA A 174 3.12 3.81 15.53
CA ALA A 174 2.45 3.47 14.28
C ALA A 174 3.39 2.81 13.26
N ALA A 175 4.54 3.43 12.98
CA ALA A 175 5.50 2.91 12.01
C ALA A 175 6.02 1.51 12.38
N VAL A 176 6.32 1.28 13.66
CA VAL A 176 6.73 -0.05 14.15
C VAL A 176 5.55 -1.04 14.06
N GLY A 177 4.36 -0.60 14.44
CA GLY A 177 3.13 -1.40 14.37
C GLY A 177 2.84 -1.88 12.95
N ALA A 178 2.88 -1.00 11.96
CA ALA A 178 2.67 -1.32 10.56
C ALA A 178 3.70 -2.34 10.02
N ALA A 179 4.98 -2.17 10.38
CA ALA A 179 6.03 -3.10 9.97
C ALA A 179 5.82 -4.51 10.55
N ILE A 180 5.49 -4.60 11.84
CA ILE A 180 5.18 -5.87 12.51
C ILE A 180 3.90 -6.49 11.94
N GLY A 181 2.87 -5.67 11.74
CA GLY A 181 1.57 -6.07 11.24
C GLY A 181 1.64 -6.74 9.88
N GLY A 182 2.30 -6.11 8.91
CA GLY A 182 2.49 -6.70 7.57
C GLY A 182 3.14 -8.08 7.65
N PHE A 183 4.25 -8.20 8.38
CA PHE A 183 4.97 -9.46 8.54
C PHE A 183 4.17 -10.55 9.26
N MET A 184 3.46 -10.21 10.34
CA MET A 184 2.66 -11.16 11.10
C MET A 184 1.44 -11.63 10.29
N THR A 185 0.82 -10.74 9.52
CA THR A 185 -0.36 -11.04 8.69
C THR A 185 -0.07 -12.14 7.69
N ASP A 186 1.02 -11.98 6.93
CA ASP A 186 1.42 -12.96 5.92
C ASP A 186 1.68 -14.34 6.55
N ARG A 187 2.39 -14.37 7.68
CA ARG A 187 2.71 -15.63 8.38
C ARG A 187 1.49 -16.31 8.98
N LEU A 188 0.57 -15.55 9.57
CA LEU A 188 -0.64 -16.09 10.17
C LEU A 188 -1.59 -16.63 9.09
N ALA A 189 -1.73 -15.93 7.97
CA ALA A 189 -2.52 -16.38 6.84
C ALA A 189 -1.99 -17.69 6.25
N GLN A 190 -0.66 -17.81 6.08
CA GLN A 190 -0.03 -19.04 5.60
C GLN A 190 -0.23 -20.23 6.54
N ARG A 191 -0.24 -20.01 7.87
CA ARG A 191 -0.33 -21.08 8.86
C ARG A 191 -1.76 -21.52 9.19
N MET A 192 -2.69 -20.58 9.22
CA MET A 192 -4.04 -20.79 9.76
C MET A 192 -5.15 -20.67 8.70
N GLY A 193 -4.77 -20.33 7.46
CA GLY A 193 -5.68 -20.00 6.37
C GLY A 193 -6.10 -18.51 6.39
N PRO A 194 -6.66 -18.01 5.27
CA PRO A 194 -6.94 -16.57 5.09
C PRO A 194 -7.84 -15.99 6.19
N THR A 195 -9.00 -16.59 6.45
CA THR A 195 -9.96 -16.05 7.42
C THR A 195 -9.41 -15.99 8.83
N LYS A 196 -8.87 -17.09 9.35
CA LYS A 196 -8.34 -17.14 10.72
C LYS A 196 -7.09 -16.28 10.85
N GLY A 197 -6.21 -16.30 9.86
CA GLY A 197 -4.98 -15.53 9.85
C GLY A 197 -5.22 -14.03 9.88
N TYR A 198 -6.10 -13.52 9.02
CA TYR A 198 -6.41 -12.08 8.97
C TYR A 198 -7.24 -11.60 10.16
N ARG A 199 -8.13 -12.43 10.73
CA ARG A 199 -8.94 -12.05 11.91
C ARG A 199 -8.12 -11.95 13.19
N LEU A 200 -7.09 -12.78 13.36
CA LEU A 200 -6.42 -12.92 14.65
C LEU A 200 -5.80 -11.61 15.14
N LEU A 201 -5.14 -10.86 14.25
CA LEU A 201 -4.48 -9.61 14.62
C LEU A 201 -5.48 -8.52 15.07
N PRO A 202 -6.52 -8.18 14.29
CA PRO A 202 -7.56 -7.24 14.72
C PRO A 202 -8.23 -7.62 16.02
N LEU A 203 -8.52 -8.91 16.22
CA LEU A 203 -9.21 -9.39 17.43
C LEU A 203 -8.32 -9.33 18.68
N LEU A 204 -6.99 -9.34 18.55
CA LEU A 204 -6.07 -9.25 19.68
C LEU A 204 -5.59 -7.82 19.96
N THR A 205 -5.35 -7.03 18.91
CA THR A 205 -4.66 -5.75 19.03
C THR A 205 -5.61 -4.56 19.13
N LEU A 206 -6.75 -4.56 18.42
CA LEU A 206 -7.71 -3.46 18.54
C LEU A 206 -8.33 -3.34 19.95
N PRO A 207 -8.58 -4.43 20.73
CA PRO A 207 -8.96 -4.29 22.12
C PRO A 207 -7.91 -3.58 22.98
N ILE A 208 -6.62 -3.75 22.68
CA ILE A 208 -5.54 -3.00 23.34
C ILE A 208 -5.70 -1.51 23.03
N ALA A 209 -5.96 -1.15 21.76
CA ALA A 209 -6.23 0.23 21.39
C ALA A 209 -7.46 0.81 22.14
N VAL A 210 -8.55 0.04 22.28
CA VAL A 210 -9.72 0.44 23.08
C VAL A 210 -9.31 0.79 24.51
N VAL A 211 -8.60 -0.12 25.19
CA VAL A 211 -8.17 0.10 26.58
C VAL A 211 -7.24 1.31 26.70
N MET A 212 -6.29 1.45 25.77
CA MET A 212 -5.35 2.57 25.80
C MET A 212 -6.04 3.93 25.53
N LEU A 213 -7.01 3.98 24.62
CA LEU A 213 -7.80 5.19 24.38
C LEU A 213 -8.63 5.59 25.60
N LEU A 214 -9.17 4.63 26.35
CA LEU A 214 -9.86 4.88 27.61
C LEU A 214 -8.89 5.30 28.74
N ALA A 215 -7.68 4.76 28.73
CA ALA A 215 -6.63 5.13 29.68
C ALA A 215 -6.08 6.54 29.42
N THR A 216 -6.01 6.97 28.16
CA THR A 216 -5.47 8.29 27.76
C THR A 216 -6.02 9.45 28.58
N PRO A 217 -7.34 9.63 28.78
CA PRO A 217 -7.89 10.67 29.65
C PRO A 217 -7.89 10.30 31.15
N ALA A 218 -7.85 9.00 31.50
CA ALA A 218 -8.01 8.54 32.88
C ALA A 218 -6.74 8.67 33.73
N VAL A 219 -5.56 8.67 33.11
CA VAL A 219 -4.28 8.83 33.81
C VAL A 219 -4.01 10.30 34.14
N GLU A 220 -3.41 10.57 35.31
CA GLU A 220 -3.07 11.94 35.73
C GLU A 220 -1.83 12.47 34.98
N GLY A 221 -0.82 11.63 34.78
CA GLY A 221 0.46 12.03 34.18
C GLY A 221 0.39 12.27 32.68
N ALA A 222 0.75 13.49 32.23
CA ALA A 222 0.74 13.88 30.83
C ALA A 222 1.61 12.98 29.93
N TYR A 223 2.82 12.62 30.37
CA TYR A 223 3.70 11.69 29.62
C TYR A 223 3.16 10.26 29.58
N VAL A 224 2.42 9.83 30.62
CA VAL A 224 1.77 8.51 30.63
C VAL A 224 0.60 8.50 29.63
N ALA A 225 -0.13 9.60 29.48
CA ALA A 225 -1.16 9.76 28.45
C ALA A 225 -0.54 9.69 27.04
N VAL A 226 0.64 10.30 26.82
CA VAL A 226 1.39 10.17 25.57
C VAL A 226 1.80 8.70 25.33
N ALA A 227 2.33 8.01 26.32
CA ALA A 227 2.68 6.59 26.20
C ALA A 227 1.45 5.73 25.85
N ALA A 228 0.29 6.00 26.46
CA ALA A 228 -0.96 5.32 26.11
C ALA A 228 -1.35 5.57 24.64
N LEU A 229 -1.22 6.82 24.14
CA LEU A 229 -1.45 7.13 22.73
C LEU A 229 -0.47 6.42 21.79
N VAL A 230 0.79 6.27 22.19
CA VAL A 230 1.80 5.51 21.41
C VAL A 230 1.39 4.05 21.30
N VAL A 231 1.01 3.42 22.41
CA VAL A 231 0.57 2.02 22.42
C VAL A 231 -0.74 1.85 21.66
N ALA A 232 -1.69 2.78 21.80
CA ALA A 232 -2.93 2.77 21.05
C ALA A 232 -2.66 2.81 19.54
N PHE A 233 -1.83 3.74 19.08
CA PHE A 233 -1.58 3.90 17.65
C PHE A 233 -0.73 2.76 17.08
N PHE A 234 0.23 2.25 17.84
CA PHE A 234 0.94 1.01 17.52
C PHE A 234 -0.03 -0.17 17.33
N ALA A 235 -0.94 -0.37 18.29
CA ALA A 235 -1.89 -1.47 18.26
C ALA A 235 -2.89 -1.34 17.09
N MET A 236 -3.29 -0.11 16.75
CA MET A 236 -4.05 0.18 15.55
C MET A 236 -3.27 -0.24 14.30
N GLU A 237 -2.06 0.28 14.09
CA GLU A 237 -1.33 0.13 12.83
C GLU A 237 -0.84 -1.29 12.52
N ILE A 238 -0.80 -2.19 13.50
CA ILE A 238 -0.65 -3.63 13.23
C ILE A 238 -1.72 -4.14 12.25
N ASN A 239 -2.88 -3.49 12.18
CA ASN A 239 -4.05 -3.97 11.46
C ASN A 239 -4.20 -3.46 10.03
N GLU A 240 -3.35 -2.53 9.56
CA GLU A 240 -3.35 -2.11 8.15
C GLU A 240 -3.17 -3.32 7.22
N GLY A 241 -2.12 -4.13 7.45
CA GLY A 241 -1.88 -5.36 6.67
C GLY A 241 -3.10 -6.28 6.56
N PRO A 242 -3.72 -6.72 7.68
CA PRO A 242 -4.92 -7.55 7.68
C PRO A 242 -6.10 -6.97 6.88
N PHE A 243 -6.39 -5.68 6.99
CA PHE A 243 -7.51 -5.04 6.26
C PHE A 243 -7.33 -5.15 4.75
N TRP A 244 -6.15 -4.77 4.26
CA TRP A 244 -5.86 -4.82 2.82
C TRP A 244 -5.75 -6.27 2.33
N ALA A 245 -5.04 -7.13 3.04
CA ALA A 245 -4.87 -8.53 2.66
C ALA A 245 -6.21 -9.28 2.62
N ALA A 246 -7.07 -9.12 3.62
CA ALA A 246 -8.40 -9.73 3.62
C ALA A 246 -9.27 -9.22 2.47
N THR A 247 -9.23 -7.92 2.18
CA THR A 247 -9.98 -7.32 1.07
C THR A 247 -9.55 -7.91 -0.27
N MET A 248 -8.24 -8.02 -0.51
CA MET A 248 -7.69 -8.62 -1.73
C MET A 248 -8.03 -10.10 -1.84
N SER A 249 -7.99 -10.83 -0.72
CA SER A 249 -8.34 -12.26 -0.67
C SER A 249 -9.81 -12.51 -1.02
N VAL A 250 -10.73 -11.70 -0.48
CA VAL A 250 -12.17 -11.78 -0.80
C VAL A 250 -12.46 -11.42 -2.25
N ALA A 251 -11.77 -10.39 -2.77
CA ALA A 251 -12.09 -9.80 -4.07
C ALA A 251 -11.46 -10.53 -5.28
N ARG A 252 -10.35 -11.25 -5.09
CA ARG A 252 -9.60 -11.93 -6.16
C ARG A 252 -9.35 -11.00 -7.37
N ALA A 253 -10.01 -11.26 -8.50
CA ALA A 253 -9.89 -10.50 -9.74
C ALA A 253 -10.44 -9.07 -9.64
N ASP A 254 -11.34 -8.80 -8.70
CA ASP A 254 -11.95 -7.48 -8.48
C ASP A 254 -11.21 -6.64 -7.42
N THR A 255 -9.95 -6.98 -7.11
CA THR A 255 -9.15 -6.36 -6.04
C THR A 255 -9.14 -4.83 -6.11
N GLY A 256 -8.94 -4.23 -7.29
CA GLY A 256 -8.90 -2.76 -7.43
C GLY A 256 -10.22 -2.07 -7.06
N ALA A 257 -11.36 -2.68 -7.39
CA ALA A 257 -12.66 -2.14 -7.02
C ALA A 257 -12.93 -2.31 -5.52
N ALA A 258 -12.60 -3.48 -4.97
CA ALA A 258 -12.83 -3.79 -3.56
C ALA A 258 -11.98 -2.92 -2.62
N THR A 259 -10.70 -2.70 -2.95
CA THR A 259 -9.84 -1.79 -2.19
C THR A 259 -10.27 -0.33 -2.34
N GLY A 260 -10.85 0.05 -3.49
CA GLY A 260 -11.52 1.34 -3.65
C GLY A 260 -12.69 1.53 -2.68
N VAL A 261 -13.54 0.50 -2.52
CA VAL A 261 -14.65 0.53 -1.54
C VAL A 261 -14.13 0.59 -0.10
N LEU A 262 -13.10 -0.19 0.22
CA LEU A 262 -12.43 -0.16 1.53
C LEU A 262 -11.92 1.25 1.86
N ASN A 263 -11.15 1.85 0.94
CA ASN A 263 -10.55 3.17 1.13
C ASN A 263 -11.60 4.29 1.21
N THR A 264 -12.70 4.16 0.47
CA THR A 264 -13.86 5.05 0.59
C THR A 264 -14.43 5.01 2.01
N GLY A 265 -14.61 3.81 2.58
CA GLY A 265 -15.01 3.64 3.98
C GLY A 265 -14.04 4.35 4.94
N GLY A 266 -12.73 4.18 4.73
CA GLY A 266 -11.69 4.84 5.53
C GLY A 266 -11.82 6.38 5.55
N ASN A 267 -11.92 7.01 4.38
CA ASN A 267 -12.08 8.46 4.27
C ASN A 267 -13.38 8.97 4.89
N ILE A 268 -14.49 8.22 4.75
CA ILE A 268 -15.75 8.54 5.43
C ILE A 268 -15.56 8.55 6.95
N GLY A 269 -14.76 7.63 7.50
CA GLY A 269 -14.40 7.62 8.92
C GLY A 269 -13.75 8.93 9.37
N GLY A 270 -12.86 9.49 8.55
CA GLY A 270 -12.27 10.82 8.77
C GLY A 270 -13.30 11.95 8.71
N ILE A 271 -14.16 11.94 7.70
CA ILE A 271 -15.25 12.93 7.53
C ILE A 271 -16.17 12.94 8.76
N ILE A 272 -16.47 11.77 9.34
CA ILE A 272 -17.30 11.64 10.55
C ILE A 272 -16.52 12.07 11.80
N CYS A 273 -15.23 11.70 11.91
CA CYS A 273 -14.39 12.01 13.06
C CYS A 273 -14.24 13.51 13.31
N GLN A 274 -13.92 14.30 12.28
CA GLN A 274 -13.58 15.71 12.48
C GLN A 274 -14.69 16.54 13.16
N PRO A 275 -15.96 16.53 12.72
CA PRO A 275 -17.00 17.31 13.36
C PRO A 275 -17.32 16.83 14.78
N ILE A 276 -17.29 15.51 15.04
CA ILE A 276 -17.55 14.96 16.38
C ILE A 276 -16.45 15.37 17.34
N ALA A 277 -15.19 15.14 16.97
CA ALA A 277 -14.04 15.49 17.81
C ALA A 277 -13.97 17.01 18.04
N ALA A 278 -14.25 17.83 17.01
CA ALA A 278 -14.30 19.29 17.14
C ALA A 278 -15.38 19.77 18.10
N ALA A 279 -16.61 19.25 17.98
CA ALA A 279 -17.72 19.64 18.86
C ALA A 279 -17.42 19.29 20.33
N LEU A 280 -16.87 18.10 20.59
CA LEU A 280 -16.51 17.67 21.93
C LEU A 280 -15.32 18.49 22.48
N ALA A 281 -14.24 18.62 21.71
CA ALA A 281 -13.06 19.38 22.11
C ALA A 281 -13.38 20.86 22.38
N ALA A 282 -14.30 21.46 21.64
CA ALA A 282 -14.73 22.85 21.85
C ALA A 282 -15.37 23.08 23.23
N THR A 283 -15.97 22.05 23.82
CA THR A 283 -16.54 22.09 25.18
C THR A 283 -15.56 21.66 26.27
N GLY A 284 -14.31 21.33 25.92
CA GLY A 284 -13.34 20.76 26.84
C GLY A 284 -13.60 19.30 27.22
N ALA A 285 -14.52 18.63 26.51
CA ALA A 285 -14.96 17.26 26.77
C ALA A 285 -13.96 16.21 26.24
N TRP A 286 -12.69 16.30 26.65
CA TRP A 286 -11.61 15.47 26.14
C TRP A 286 -11.76 13.99 26.48
N THR A 287 -12.36 13.64 27.62
CA THR A 287 -12.71 12.26 27.93
C THR A 287 -13.67 11.69 26.89
N GLN A 288 -14.67 12.45 26.46
CA GLN A 288 -15.63 12.06 25.44
C GLN A 288 -14.99 11.94 24.05
N VAL A 289 -14.02 12.81 23.74
CA VAL A 289 -13.24 12.73 22.48
C VAL A 289 -12.58 11.34 22.39
N TRP A 290 -11.84 10.92 23.41
CA TRP A 290 -11.15 9.63 23.40
C TRP A 290 -12.10 8.43 23.54
N LEU A 291 -13.18 8.57 24.32
CA LEU A 291 -14.25 7.57 24.41
C LEU A 291 -14.90 7.31 23.05
N SER A 292 -15.12 8.34 22.23
CA SER A 292 -15.65 8.15 20.88
C SER A 292 -14.72 7.26 20.04
N GLY A 293 -13.41 7.46 20.13
CA GLY A 293 -12.42 6.60 19.49
C GLY A 293 -12.50 5.16 20.00
N ALA A 294 -12.61 4.96 21.31
CA ALA A 294 -12.73 3.63 21.91
C ALA A 294 -13.99 2.88 21.42
N VAL A 295 -15.12 3.58 21.25
CA VAL A 295 -16.36 3.01 20.70
C VAL A 295 -16.17 2.55 19.25
N PHE A 296 -15.55 3.37 18.40
CA PHE A 296 -15.29 3.00 17.01
C PHE A 296 -14.24 1.88 16.89
N ALA A 297 -13.19 1.89 17.73
CA ALA A 297 -12.24 0.78 17.79
C ALA A 297 -12.92 -0.55 18.18
N LEU A 298 -13.84 -0.51 19.16
CA LEU A 298 -14.62 -1.69 19.55
C LEU A 298 -15.56 -2.15 18.42
N LEU A 299 -16.20 -1.21 17.71
CA LEU A 299 -17.03 -1.53 16.56
C LEU A 299 -16.22 -2.24 15.46
N ALA A 300 -14.99 -1.80 15.21
CA ALA A 300 -14.09 -2.49 14.27
C ALA A 300 -13.82 -3.94 14.71
N VAL A 301 -13.55 -4.19 16.00
CA VAL A 301 -13.37 -5.55 16.55
C VAL A 301 -14.60 -6.41 16.29
N VAL A 302 -15.78 -5.89 16.62
CA VAL A 302 -17.05 -6.63 16.48
C VAL A 302 -17.31 -6.99 15.02
N LEU A 303 -17.04 -6.07 14.08
CA LEU A 303 -17.22 -6.33 12.65
C LEU A 303 -16.28 -7.43 12.14
N TRP A 304 -15.03 -7.45 12.61
CA TRP A 304 -14.05 -8.50 12.27
C TRP A 304 -14.49 -9.92 12.67
N LEU A 305 -15.33 -10.08 13.70
CA LEU A 305 -15.89 -11.38 14.08
C LEU A 305 -16.71 -12.02 12.94
N PHE A 306 -17.27 -11.20 12.05
CA PHE A 306 -18.15 -11.63 10.97
C PHE A 306 -17.48 -11.69 9.59
N VAL A 307 -16.25 -11.18 9.43
CA VAL A 307 -15.53 -11.09 8.13
C VAL A 307 -15.05 -12.46 7.66
N ASN A 308 -15.68 -13.09 6.67
CA ASN A 308 -15.11 -14.29 6.06
C ASN A 308 -14.20 -13.90 4.89
N ALA A 309 -12.89 -14.15 5.04
CA ALA A 309 -11.90 -13.86 4.01
C ALA A 309 -11.55 -15.07 3.14
N GLU A 310 -12.27 -16.19 3.31
CA GLU A 310 -12.16 -17.29 2.38
C GLU A 310 -12.72 -16.87 1.03
N PRO A 311 -11.99 -17.13 -0.04
CA PRO A 311 -12.54 -16.88 -1.34
C PRO A 311 -13.70 -17.84 -1.59
N ALA A 312 -14.85 -17.33 -2.05
CA ALA A 312 -16.02 -18.15 -2.35
C ALA A 312 -15.66 -19.31 -3.29
N GLU A 313 -16.08 -20.53 -2.94
CA GLU A 313 -16.06 -21.69 -3.84
C GLU A 313 -16.94 -21.39 -5.05
N GLN A 314 -16.44 -21.72 -6.24
CA GLN A 314 -17.15 -21.55 -7.51
C GLN A 314 -18.18 -22.67 -7.70
#